data_AF-A0A2T6MUE1-F1
#
_entry.id   AF-A0A2T6MUE1-F1
#
_cell.length_a   1.000
_cell.length_b   1.000
_cell.length_c   1.000
_cell.angle_alpha   90.00
_cell.angle_beta   90.00
_cell.angle_gamma   90.00
#
_symmetry.space_group_name_H-M   'P 1'
#
loop_
_entity.id
_entity.type
_entity.pdbx_description
1 polymer ?
#
loop_
_entity_poly.entity_id
_entity_poly.type
_entity_poly.pdbx_seq_one_letter_code
_entity_poly.pdbx_strand_id
1 'polypeptide(L)' 'MRKFNGIPKAHFELYLKECEWRFNTPSAKQQLTILKQIVKGKI' A
#
# COMPACT_ATOMS: atom_id res chain seq x y z
N MET A 1 9.63 -11.92 12.91
CA MET A 1 9.67 -10.75 11.99
C MET A 1 11.00 -10.04 12.16
N ARG A 2 11.79 -9.90 11.10
CA ARG A 2 13.06 -9.13 11.14
C ARG A 2 12.70 -7.71 11.53
N LYS A 3 13.12 -7.24 12.73
CA LYS A 3 12.81 -5.88 13.20
C LYS A 3 13.34 -4.89 12.16
N PHE A 4 12.43 -4.41 11.33
CA PHE A 4 12.60 -3.32 10.38
C PHE A 4 13.45 -3.55 9.12
N ASN A 5 13.89 -4.77 8.77
CA ASN A 5 14.66 -5.05 7.53
C ASN A 5 15.79 -4.04 7.23
N GLY A 6 16.46 -3.50 8.25
CA GLY A 6 17.53 -2.49 8.07
C GLY A 6 17.08 -1.03 7.99
N ILE A 7 15.78 -0.73 8.14
CA ILE A 7 15.28 0.65 8.24
C ILE A 7 15.71 1.24 9.61
N PRO A 8 16.44 2.37 9.63
CA PRO A 8 16.81 3.04 10.87
C PRO A 8 15.57 3.43 11.69
N LYS A 9 15.58 3.15 13.01
CA LYS A 9 14.45 3.43 13.91
C LYS A 9 14.00 4.89 13.86
N ALA A 10 14.94 5.82 13.69
CA ALA A 10 14.68 7.26 13.61
C ALA A 10 13.73 7.65 12.46
N HIS A 11 13.71 6.90 11.36
CA HIS A 11 12.87 7.17 10.20
C HIS A 11 11.74 6.16 10.02
N PHE A 12 11.57 5.24 10.97
CA PHE A 12 10.60 4.17 10.84
C PHE A 12 9.15 4.69 10.75
N GLU A 13 8.82 5.74 11.50
CA GLU A 13 7.50 6.38 11.44
C GLU A 13 7.21 6.97 10.05
N LEU A 14 8.19 7.65 9.44
CA LEU A 14 8.06 8.19 8.09
C LEU A 14 7.86 7.10 7.05
N TYR A 15 8.56 5.97 7.20
CA TYR A 15 8.38 4.80 6.33
C TYR A 15 6.96 4.22 6.45
N LEU A 16 6.42 4.12 7.67
CA LEU A 16 5.04 3.71 7.88
C LEU A 16 4.05 4.67 7.23
N LYS A 17 4.29 6.00 7.31
CA LYS A 17 3.47 7.01 6.66
C LYS A 17 3.53 6.93 5.14
N GLU A 18 4.71 6.70 4.57
CA GLU A 18 4.84 6.45 3.13
C GLU A 18 4.07 5.19 2.71
N CYS A 19 4.17 4.10 3.48
CA CYS A 19 3.43 2.87 3.21
C CYS A 19 1.92 3.12 3.30
N GLU A 20 1.46 3.78 4.36
CA GLU A 20 0.05 4.15 4.55
C GLU A 20 -0.47 4.93 3.34
N TRP A 21 0.27 5.93 2.87
CA TRP A 21 -0.09 6.68 1.68
C TRP A 21 -0.11 5.79 0.43
N ARG A 22 0.98 5.05 0.13
CA ARG A 22 1.09 4.24 -1.10
C ARG A 22 0.04 3.14 -1.21
N PHE A 23 -0.31 2.50 -0.09
CA PHE A 23 -1.25 1.38 -0.09
C PHE A 23 -2.71 1.83 0.08
N ASN A 24 -3.00 2.93 0.79
CA ASN A 24 -4.37 3.40 0.98
C ASN A 24 -4.83 4.42 -0.06
N THR A 25 -3.93 5.02 -0.85
CA THR A 25 -4.31 5.92 -1.95
C THR A 25 -3.89 5.35 -3.31
N PRO A 26 -4.53 4.28 -3.80
CA PRO A 26 -4.25 3.74 -5.13
C PRO A 26 -4.60 4.78 -6.20
N SER A 27 -3.84 4.77 -7.30
CA SER A 27 -4.13 5.63 -8.46
C SER A 27 -5.51 5.32 -9.04
N ALA A 28 -6.13 6.30 -9.71
CA ALA A 28 -7.44 6.12 -10.37
C ALA A 28 -7.46 4.92 -11.35
N LYS A 29 -6.34 4.63 -12.02
CA LYS A 29 -6.18 3.47 -12.90
C LYS A 29 -6.24 2.14 -12.13
N GLN A 30 -5.60 2.07 -10.97
CA GLN A 30 -5.65 0.89 -10.10
C GLN A 30 -7.05 0.71 -9.52
N GLN A 31 -7.69 1.78 -9.07
CA GLN A 31 -9.08 1.76 -8.60
C GLN A 31 -10.03 1.22 -9.68
N LEU A 32 -9.92 1.71 -10.91
CA LEU A 32 -10.72 1.22 -12.03
C LEU A 32 -10.47 -0.27 -12.32
N THR A 33 -9.23 -0.73 -12.17
CA THR A 33 -8.89 -2.15 -12.37
C THR A 33 -9.53 -3.02 -11.29
N ILE A 34 -9.48 -2.59 -10.03
CA ILE A 34 -10.14 -3.26 -8.91
C ILE A 34 -11.65 -3.33 -9.15
N LEU A 35 -12.30 -2.21 -9.51
CA LEU A 35 -13.74 -2.18 -9.81
C LEU A 35 -14.12 -3.17 -10.93
N LYS A 36 -13.32 -3.23 -12.01
CA LYS A 36 -13.53 -4.19 -13.09
C LYS A 36 -13.39 -5.64 -12.62
N GLN A 37 -12.52 -5.93 -11.66
CA GLN A 37 -12.37 -7.27 -11.09
C GLN A 37 -13.55 -7.64 -10.19
N ILE A 38 -14.02 -6.71 -9.35
CA ILE A 38 -15.21 -6.87 -8.50
C ILE A 38 -16.44 -7.17 -9.37
N VAL A 39 -16.70 -6.37 -10.40
CA VAL A 39 -17.84 -6.58 -11.32
C VAL A 39 -17.77 -7.94 -12.02
N LYS A 40 -16.56 -8.46 -12.26
CA LYS A 40 -16.34 -9.78 -12.87
C LYS A 40 -16.38 -10.93 -11.86
N GLY A 41 -16.57 -10.67 -10.56
CA GLY A 41 -16.53 -11.69 -9.50
C GLY A 41 -15.16 -12.38 -9.37
N LYS A 42 -14.06 -11.68 -9.69
CA LYS A 42 -12.69 -12.23 -9.65
C LYS A 42 -11.92 -11.89 -8.38
N ILE A 43 -12.59 -11.23 -7.44
CA ILE A 43 -12.11 -10.90 -6.10
C ILE A 43 -13.04 -11.61 -5.12
#